data_AF-A0A9W5TPQ7-F1
#
_entry.id   AF-A0A9W5TPQ7-F1
#
_cell.length_a   1.000
_cell.length_b   1.000
_cell.length_c   1.000
_cell.angle_alpha   90.00
_cell.angle_beta   90.00
_cell.angle_gamma   90.00
#
_symmetry.space_group_name_H-M   'P 1'
#
loop_
_entity.id
_entity.type
_entity.pdbx_description
1 polymer ?
#
loop_
_entity_poly.entity_id
_entity_poly.type
_entity_poly.pdbx_seq_one_letter_code
_entity_poly.pdbx_strand_id
1 'polypeptide(L)' 'MVRNGVEVATLAEASEIGDSPMMRAMSSEVVDAETFAGLVSIAAYETCLD' A
#
# COMPACT_ATOMS: atom_id res chain seq x y z
N MET A 1 -10.64 -0.72 4.24
CA MET A 1 -11.18 -1.79 5.11
C MET A 1 -11.17 -1.30 6.56
N VAL A 2 -11.89 -1.92 7.51
CA VAL A 2 -11.86 -1.48 8.93
C VAL A 2 -11.51 -2.66 9.84
N ARG A 3 -10.47 -2.53 10.66
CA ARG A 3 -10.01 -3.55 11.62
C ARG A 3 -9.87 -2.93 13.01
N ASN A 4 -10.58 -3.47 13.99
CA ASN A 4 -10.61 -2.96 15.37
C ASN A 4 -10.94 -1.45 15.47
N GLY A 5 -11.81 -0.94 14.59
CA GLY A 5 -12.20 0.47 14.55
C GLY A 5 -11.21 1.40 13.85
N VAL A 6 -10.10 0.88 13.31
CA VAL A 6 -9.11 1.62 12.54
C VAL A 6 -9.31 1.33 11.05
N GLU A 7 -9.28 2.38 10.24
CA GLU A 7 -9.28 2.25 8.79
C GLU A 7 -7.91 1.77 8.30
N VAL A 8 -7.91 0.70 7.52
CA VAL A 8 -6.71 0.00 7.06
C VAL A 8 -6.80 -0.33 5.58
N ALA A 9 -5.63 -0.47 4.96
CA ALA A 9 -5.41 -0.88 3.58
C ALA A 9 -4.29 -1.93 3.54
N THR A 10 -4.20 -2.69 2.45
CA THR A 10 -3.12 -3.66 2.24
C THR A 10 -1.93 -3.00 1.56
N LEU A 11 -0.71 -3.46 1.86
CA LEU A 11 0.48 -2.96 1.17
C LEU A 11 0.47 -3.25 -0.34
N ALA A 12 -0.22 -4.33 -0.74
CA ALA A 12 -0.44 -4.62 -2.15
C ALA A 12 -1.25 -3.52 -2.87
N GLU A 13 -2.19 -2.84 -2.19
CA GLU A 13 -2.95 -1.73 -2.78
C GLU A 13 -2.11 -0.47 -3.04
N ALA A 14 -1.01 -0.29 -2.29
CA ALA A 14 -0.06 0.80 -2.52
C ALA A 14 1.00 0.44 -3.56
N SER A 15 1.08 -0.82 -3.96
CA SER A 15 2.14 -1.34 -4.80
C SER A 15 1.72 -1.38 -6.26
N GLU A 16 2.53 -0.78 -7.15
CA GLU A 16 2.36 -0.89 -8.60
C GLU A 16 2.97 -2.19 -9.17
N ILE A 17 3.35 -3.13 -8.31
CA ILE A 17 3.89 -4.42 -8.75
C ILE A 17 2.75 -5.24 -9.37
N GLY A 18 2.95 -5.75 -10.59
CA GLY A 18 2.00 -6.66 -11.23
C GLY A 18 1.85 -8.00 -10.47
N ASP A 19 0.91 -8.85 -10.90
CA ASP A 19 0.69 -10.16 -10.26
C ASP A 19 2.00 -10.97 -10.22
N SER A 20 2.52 -11.11 -9.01
CA SER A 20 3.80 -11.71 -8.70
C SER A 20 3.72 -12.44 -7.36
N PRO A 21 4.61 -13.41 -7.10
CA PRO A 21 4.68 -14.06 -5.79
C PRO A 21 4.85 -13.06 -4.64
N MET A 22 5.55 -11.94 -4.90
CA MET A 22 5.76 -10.87 -3.93
C MET A 22 4.48 -10.08 -3.65
N MET A 23 3.71 -9.71 -4.68
CA MET A 23 2.39 -9.10 -4.51
C MET A 23 1.44 -9.97 -3.70
N ARG A 24 1.44 -11.28 -3.96
CA ARG A 24 0.62 -12.23 -3.19
C ARG A 24 1.05 -12.33 -1.73
N ALA A 25 2.35 -12.27 -1.44
CA ALA A 25 2.84 -12.22 -0.05
C ALA A 25 2.41 -10.93 0.66
N MET A 26 2.57 -9.77 -0.01
CA MET A 26 2.23 -8.46 0.54
C MET A 26 0.71 -8.22 0.69
N SER A 27 -0.12 -8.97 -0.02
CA SER A 27 -1.59 -8.86 0.08
C SER A 27 -2.13 -9.15 1.48
N SER A 28 -1.36 -9.85 2.32
CA SER A 28 -1.72 -10.17 3.70
C SER A 28 -1.20 -9.14 4.72
N GLU A 29 -0.33 -8.23 4.30
CA GLU A 29 0.24 -7.17 5.13
C GLU A 29 -0.67 -5.94 5.09
N VAL A 30 -1.12 -5.50 6.26
CA VAL A 30 -2.06 -4.39 6.44
C VAL A 30 -1.42 -3.25 7.20
N VAL A 31 -1.69 -2.04 6.73
CA VAL A 31 -1.26 -0.77 7.32
C VAL A 31 -2.47 0.12 7.59
N ASP A 32 -2.34 1.06 8.52
CA ASP A 32 -3.38 2.08 8.72
C ASP A 32 -3.46 3.06 7.53
N ALA A 33 -4.60 3.72 7.40
CA ALA A 33 -4.90 4.61 6.28
C ALA A 33 -3.97 5.83 6.18
N GLU A 34 -3.46 6.35 7.30
CA GLU A 34 -2.54 7.49 7.30
C GLU A 34 -1.18 7.08 6.74
N THR A 35 -0.65 5.97 7.23
CA THR A 35 0.59 5.35 6.71
C THR A 35 0.44 5.00 5.23
N PHE A 36 -0.70 4.43 4.82
CA PHE A 36 -1.00 4.12 3.42
C PHE A 36 -0.94 5.36 2.53
N ALA A 37 -1.60 6.45 2.93
CA ALA A 37 -1.60 7.70 2.18
C ALA A 37 -0.18 8.28 2.03
N GLY A 38 0.64 8.17 3.07
CA GLY A 38 2.05 8.55 3.00
C GLY A 38 2.84 7.73 1.98
N LEU A 39 2.68 6.41 1.97
CA LEU A 39 3.34 5.52 1.00
C LEU A 39 2.94 5.83 -0.44
N VAL A 40 1.65 6.06 -0.70
CA VAL A 40 1.16 6.49 -2.03
C VAL A 40 1.77 7.82 -2.44
N SER A 41 1.87 8.79 -1.51
CA SER A 41 2.49 10.09 -1.79
C SER A 41 3.98 9.97 -2.12
N ILE A 42 4.71 9.07 -1.46
CA ILE A 42 6.12 8.81 -1.74
C ILE A 42 6.27 8.20 -3.13
N ALA A 43 5.50 7.15 -3.43
CA ALA A 43 5.53 6.48 -4.73
C ALA A 43 5.22 7.48 -5.87
N ALA A 44 4.18 8.30 -5.71
CA ALA A 44 3.82 9.33 -6.69
C ALA A 44 4.91 10.41 -6.87
N TYR A 45 5.63 10.77 -5.80
CA TYR A 45 6.75 11.69 -5.88
C TYR A 45 7.92 11.09 -6.66
N GLU A 46 8.24 9.82 -6.45
CA GLU A 46 9.29 9.12 -7.21
C GLU A 46 8.97 9.08 -8.71
N THR A 47 7.71 8.81 -9.09
CA THR A 47 7.28 8.87 -10.50
C THR A 47 7.40 10.27 -11.12
N CYS A 48 7.30 11.33 -10.32
CA CYS A 48 7.45 12.72 -10.80
C CYS A 48 8.91 13.15 -10.96
N LEU A 49 9.86 12.39 -10.43
CA LEU A 49 11.31 12.67 -10.55
C LEU A 49 11.96 11.95 -11.73
N ASP A 50 11.31 10.95 -12.31
CA ASP A 50 11.68 10.28 -13.58
C ASP A 50 11.30 11.13 -14.82
#